data_AF-A0A0P9HJP6-F1
#
_entry.id   AF-A0A0P9HJP6-F1
#
_cell.length_a   1.000
_cell.length_b   1.000
_cell.length_c   1.000
_cell.angle_alpha   90.00
_cell.angle_beta   90.00
_cell.angle_gamma   90.00
#
_symmetry.space_group_name_H-M   'P 1'
#
loop_
_entity.id
_entity.type
_entity.pdbx_description
1 polymer ?
#
loop_
_entity_poly.entity_id
_entity_poly.type
_entity_poly.pdbx_seq_one_letter_code
_entity_poly.pdbx_strand_id
1 'polypeptide(L)'
;MKKRQLGQGMTEYIIIVALIAVAAIGVYSFFGKTVRNQVSALATEVGGTDSSTQIQAAKTAAEDGSKVADKNYNLGNYNEAANKSSN
;
A
#
# COMPACT_ATOMS: atom_id res chain seq x y z
N MET A 1 19.30 -49.82 -20.33
CA MET A 1 18.62 -48.89 -21.26
C MET A 1 17.65 -48.03 -20.45
N LYS A 2 17.92 -46.72 -20.27
CA LYS A 2 17.01 -45.80 -19.57
C LYS A 2 15.75 -45.64 -20.42
N LYS A 3 14.61 -46.14 -19.93
CA LYS A 3 13.30 -45.95 -20.59
C LYS A 3 13.00 -44.45 -20.60
N ARG A 4 13.10 -43.81 -21.76
CA ARG A 4 12.59 -42.45 -21.97
C ARG A 4 11.07 -42.54 -21.93
N GLN A 5 10.47 -42.00 -20.87
CA GLN A 5 9.01 -41.94 -20.74
C GLN A 5 8.45 -41.00 -21.81
N LEU A 6 7.87 -41.58 -22.87
CA LEU A 6 7.22 -40.87 -23.98
C LEU A 6 5.88 -40.20 -23.60
N GLY A 7 5.63 -39.96 -22.31
CA GLY A 7 4.46 -39.24 -21.80
C GLY A 7 4.79 -38.18 -20.73
N GLN A 8 6.07 -38.05 -20.35
CA GLN A 8 6.51 -37.12 -19.29
C GLN A 8 6.41 -35.64 -19.72
N GLY A 9 6.24 -35.37 -21.02
CA GLY A 9 6.25 -34.01 -21.56
C GLY A 9 4.89 -33.34 -21.77
N MET A 10 3.74 -34.02 -21.60
CA MET A 10 2.44 -33.36 -21.82
C MET A 10 1.65 -33.15 -20.52
N THR A 11 1.50 -34.19 -19.70
CA THR A 11 0.76 -34.06 -18.43
C THR A 11 1.47 -33.14 -17.43
N GLU A 12 2.80 -33.17 -17.38
CA GLU A 12 3.58 -32.28 -16.51
C GLU A 12 3.45 -30.81 -16.94
N TYR A 13 3.44 -30.55 -18.25
CA TYR A 13 3.23 -29.21 -18.80
C TYR A 13 1.81 -28.70 -18.55
N ILE A 14 0.80 -29.56 -18.68
CA ILE A 14 -0.59 -29.20 -18.36
C ILE A 14 -0.72 -28.79 -16.89
N ILE A 15 -0.08 -29.52 -15.98
CA ILE A 15 -0.09 -29.20 -14.55
C ILE A 15 0.62 -27.87 -14.29
N ILE A 16 1.81 -27.64 -14.86
CA ILE A 16 2.56 -26.39 -14.69
C ILE A 16 1.76 -25.19 -15.23
N VAL A 17 1.17 -25.32 -16.41
CA VAL A 17 0.35 -24.26 -17.03
C VAL A 17 -0.87 -23.94 -16.17
N ALA A 18 -1.55 -24.96 -15.63
CA ALA A 18 -2.69 -24.76 -14.74
C ALA A 18 -2.30 -23.99 -13.47
N LEU A 19 -1.14 -24.28 -12.88
CA LEU A 19 -0.63 -23.56 -11.70
C LEU A 19 -0.31 -22.10 -12.00
N ILE A 20 0.33 -21.83 -13.15
CA ILE A 20 0.62 -20.45 -13.59
C ILE A 20 -0.67 -19.67 -13.83
N ALA A 21 -1.69 -20.28 -14.46
CA ALA A 21 -2.97 -19.65 -14.72
C ALA A 21 -3.69 -19.24 -13.42
N VAL A 22 -3.72 -20.13 -12.43
CA VAL A 22 -4.33 -19.83 -11.11
C VAL A 22 -3.56 -18.73 -10.39
N ALA A 23 -2.23 -18.77 -10.39
CA ALA A 23 -1.40 -17.71 -9.80
C ALA A 23 -1.62 -16.36 -10.50
N ALA A 24 -1.73 -16.35 -11.83
CA ALA A 24 -1.96 -15.15 -12.63
C ALA A 24 -3.28 -14.48 -12.28
N ILE A 25 -4.37 -15.23 -12.08
CA ILE A 25 -5.67 -14.66 -11.67
C ILE A 25 -5.53 -13.87 -10.35
N GLY A 26 -4.80 -14.41 -9.38
CA GLY A 26 -4.54 -13.76 -8.09
C GLY A 26 -3.72 -12.48 -8.24
N VAL A 27 -2.62 -12.54 -8.99
CA VAL A 27 -1.74 -11.39 -9.24
C VAL A 27 -2.46 -10.29 -10.03
N TYR A 28 -3.19 -10.63 -11.10
CA TYR A 28 -3.94 -9.63 -11.88
C TYR A 28 -5.06 -8.98 -11.08
N SER A 29 -5.76 -9.73 -10.22
CA SER A 29 -6.79 -9.17 -9.34
C SER A 29 -6.18 -8.22 -8.29
N PHE A 30 -5.09 -8.63 -7.65
CA PHE A 30 -4.44 -7.83 -6.61
C PHE A 30 -3.69 -6.62 -7.19
N PHE A 31 -2.85 -6.84 -8.19
CA PHE A 31 -2.10 -5.80 -8.88
C PHE A 31 -3.04 -4.83 -9.62
N GLY A 32 -4.09 -5.34 -10.26
CA GLY A 32 -5.10 -4.51 -10.92
C GLY A 32 -5.85 -3.59 -9.95
N LYS A 33 -6.17 -4.06 -8.74
CA LYS A 33 -6.74 -3.22 -7.68
C LYS A 33 -5.74 -2.16 -7.21
N THR A 34 -4.48 -2.52 -6.99
CA THR A 34 -3.44 -1.58 -6.53
C THR A 34 -3.18 -0.49 -7.56
N VAL A 35 -2.98 -0.87 -8.83
CA VAL A 35 -2.78 0.08 -9.93
C VAL A 35 -4.02 0.96 -10.11
N ARG A 36 -5.23 0.39 -10.10
CA ARG A 36 -6.47 1.17 -10.17
C ARG A 36 -6.61 2.15 -9.00
N ASN A 37 -6.29 1.74 -7.77
CA ASN A 37 -6.39 2.61 -6.60
C ASN A 37 -5.36 3.76 -6.67
N GLN A 38 -4.12 3.46 -7.08
CA GLN A 38 -3.09 4.48 -7.28
C GLN A 38 -3.45 5.43 -8.42
N VAL A 39 -3.92 4.91 -9.55
CA VAL A 39 -4.40 5.73 -10.68
C VAL A 39 -5.65 6.52 -10.30
N SER A 40 -6.54 5.99 -9.45
CA SER A 40 -7.71 6.72 -8.94
C SER A 40 -7.29 7.85 -8.00
N ALA A 41 -6.30 7.62 -7.13
CA ALA A 41 -5.75 8.67 -6.27
C ALA A 41 -5.10 9.78 -7.11
N LEU A 42 -4.25 9.40 -8.08
CA LEU A 42 -3.63 10.32 -9.02
C LEU A 42 -4.67 11.03 -9.91
N ALA A 43 -5.71 10.34 -10.38
CA ALA A 43 -6.76 10.95 -11.19
C ALA A 43 -7.69 11.86 -10.37
N THR A 44 -7.82 11.62 -9.07
CA THR A 44 -8.53 12.54 -8.15
C THR A 44 -7.69 13.80 -7.93
N GLU A 45 -6.38 13.65 -7.78
CA GLU A 45 -5.42 14.73 -7.60
C GLU A 45 -5.24 15.56 -8.89
N VAL A 46 -5.12 14.90 -10.06
CA VAL A 46 -5.01 15.53 -11.39
C VAL A 46 -6.36 16.04 -11.88
N GLY A 47 -7.47 15.38 -11.52
CA GLY A 47 -8.84 15.75 -11.87
C GLY A 47 -9.39 16.92 -11.06
N GLY A 48 -8.60 17.51 -10.17
CA GLY A 48 -8.98 18.73 -9.45
C GLY A 48 -10.13 18.54 -8.46
N THR A 49 -10.36 17.32 -7.97
CA THR A 49 -11.24 17.16 -6.81
C THR A 49 -10.50 17.75 -5.63
N ASP A 50 -11.10 18.77 -5.02
CA ASP A 50 -10.48 19.79 -4.17
C ASP A 50 -9.67 19.20 -2.99
N SER A 51 -8.44 18.75 -3.30
CA SER A 51 -7.49 18.19 -2.35
C SER A 51 -6.95 19.27 -1.42
N SER A 52 -7.36 20.53 -1.62
CA SER A 52 -7.18 21.64 -0.68
C SER A 52 -7.56 21.24 0.74
N THR A 53 -8.64 20.49 0.94
CA THR A 53 -9.03 20.06 2.29
C THR A 53 -8.02 19.10 2.92
N GLN A 54 -7.54 18.11 2.16
CA GLN A 54 -6.56 17.11 2.62
C GLN A 54 -5.16 17.71 2.75
N ILE A 55 -4.77 18.61 1.84
CA ILE A 55 -3.51 19.36 1.88
C ILE A 55 -3.51 20.31 3.08
N GLN A 56 -4.62 21.01 3.35
CA GLN A 56 -4.76 21.86 4.53
C GLN A 56 -4.75 21.04 5.82
N ALA A 57 -5.41 19.88 5.86
CA ALA A 57 -5.34 18.97 7.00
C ALA A 57 -3.90 18.47 7.24
N ALA A 58 -3.18 18.09 6.18
CA ALA A 58 -1.78 17.68 6.26
C ALA A 58 -0.87 18.83 6.73
N LYS A 59 -1.12 20.05 6.26
CA LYS A 59 -0.38 21.24 6.68
C LYS A 59 -0.61 21.58 8.16
N THR A 60 -1.85 21.53 8.62
CA THR A 60 -2.18 21.72 10.05
C THR A 60 -1.51 20.67 10.93
N ALA A 61 -1.55 19.39 10.53
CA ALA A 61 -0.89 18.31 11.26
C ALA A 61 0.64 18.48 11.30
N ALA A 62 1.25 18.94 10.21
CA ALA A 62 2.68 19.24 10.16
C ALA A 62 3.06 20.43 11.07
N GLU A 63 2.26 21.49 11.07
CA GLU A 63 2.45 22.65 11.95
C GLU A 63 2.32 22.26 13.43
N ASP A 64 1.35 21.41 13.78
CA ASP A 64 1.18 20.93 15.15
C ASP A 64 2.30 19.98 15.58
N GLY A 65 2.77 19.11 14.67
CA GLY A 65 3.96 18.29 14.88
C GLY A 65 5.22 19.12 15.13
N SER A 66 5.41 20.21 14.37
CA SER A 66 6.53 21.15 14.60
C SER A 66 6.44 21.82 15.96
N LYS A 67 5.26 22.30 16.37
CA LYS A 67 5.05 22.92 17.70
C LYS A 67 5.31 21.94 18.84
N VAL A 68 5.00 20.66 18.64
CA VAL A 68 5.30 19.59 19.62
C VAL A 68 6.80 19.31 19.64
N ALA A 69 7.46 19.26 18.47
CA ALA A 69 8.91 19.05 18.39
C ALA A 69 9.73 20.19 19.01
N ASP A 70 9.26 21.44 18.87
CA ASP A 70 9.90 22.62 19.46
C ASP A 70 9.72 22.69 20.99
N LYS A 71 8.84 21.86 21.57
CA LYS A 71 8.67 21.74 23.02
C LYS A 71 9.66 20.72 23.57
N ASN A 72 10.57 21.21 24.42
CA ASN A 72 11.45 20.35 25.20
C ASN A 72 10.64 19.60 26.27
N TYR A 73 10.26 18.36 25.95
CA TYR A 73 9.66 17.47 26.93
C TYR A 73 10.72 16.90 27.86
N ASN A 74 10.59 17.18 29.16
CA ASN A 74 11.38 16.61 30.24
C ASN A 74 10.48 15.71 31.11
N LEU A 75 11.09 14.99 32.06
CA LEU A 75 10.35 14.08 32.95
C LEU A 75 9.26 14.78 33.79
N GLY A 76 9.32 16.12 33.93
CA GLY A 76 8.33 16.93 34.65
C GLY A 76 7.10 17.34 33.82
N ASN A 77 7.17 17.29 32.48
CA ASN A 77 6.07 17.70 31.58
C ASN A 77 5.62 16.58 30.61
N TYR A 78 6.06 15.33 30.85
CA TYR A 78 5.72 14.14 30.06
C TYR A 78 4.20 13.95 29.87
N ASN A 79 3.40 14.33 30.88
CA ASN A 79 1.94 14.22 30.82
C ASN A 79 1.31 15.19 29.80
N GLU A 80 1.94 16.32 29.49
CA GLU A 80 1.44 17.28 28.49
C GLU A 80 1.67 16.82 27.05
N ALA A 81 2.73 16.03 26.81
CA ALA A 81 3.00 15.40 25.51
C ALA A 81 1.95 14.33 25.19
N ALA A 82 1.68 13.45 26.16
CA ALA A 82 0.76 12.33 25.99
C ALA A 82 -0.69 12.79 25.76
N ASN A 83 -1.11 13.88 26.42
CA ASN A 83 -2.50 14.34 26.38
C ASN A 83 -2.86 15.15 25.11
N LYS A 84 -1.87 15.59 24.32
CA LYS A 84 -2.10 16.29 23.04
C LYS A 84 -2.20 15.39 21.82
N SER A 85 -1.74 14.14 21.90
CA SER A 85 -1.89 13.18 20.81
C SER A 85 -3.29 12.54 20.76
N SER A 86 -4.15 12.84 21.73
CA SER A 86 -5.45 12.17 21.93
C SER A 86 -6.68 13.04 21.62
N ASN A 87 -6.49 14.24 21.07
CA ASN A 87 -7.56 15.12 20.57
C ASN A 87 -7.28 15.52 19.12
#